data_AF-A0A2U8Q6U4-F1
#
_entry.id   AF-A0A2U8Q6U4-F1
#
_cell.length_a   1.000
_cell.length_b   1.000
_cell.length_c   1.000
_cell.angle_alpha   90.00
_cell.angle_beta   90.00
_cell.angle_gamma   90.00
#
_symmetry.space_group_name_H-M   'P 1'
#
loop_
_entity.id
_entity.type
_entity.pdbx_description
1 polymer ?
#
loop_
_entity_poly.entity_id
_entity_poly.type
_entity_poly.pdbx_seq_one_letter_code
_entity_poly.pdbx_strand_id
1 'polypeptide(L)' 'MQRQILFRCPSTGMNVQHRIDDERPENCEPADSYVPVRCPACMSLHFANSTTGKLLNERDRELVPLPRSA' A
#
# COMPACT_ATOMS: atom_id res chain seq x y z
N MET A 1 3.70 1.35 -18.04
CA MET A 1 3.59 -0.14 -17.96
C MET A 1 2.56 -0.47 -16.88
N GLN A 2 1.69 -1.46 -17.08
CA GLN A 2 0.70 -1.82 -16.06
C GLN A 2 1.36 -2.67 -14.96
N ARG A 3 1.27 -2.25 -13.70
CA ARG A 3 1.79 -3.00 -12.54
C ARG A 3 0.64 -3.43 -11.64
N GLN A 4 0.75 -4.63 -11.07
CA GLN A 4 -0.19 -5.11 -10.07
C GLN A 4 0.43 -4.96 -8.68
N ILE A 5 -0.28 -4.27 -7.79
CA ILE A 5 0.11 -4.14 -6.40
C ILE A 5 -0.92 -4.83 -5.49
N LEU A 6 -0.43 -5.35 -4.37
CA LEU A 6 -1.24 -5.92 -3.31
C LEU A 6 -1.07 -5.05 -2.07
N PHE A 7 -2.16 -4.53 -1.54
CA PHE A 7 -2.15 -3.74 -0.32
C PHE A 7 -3.23 -4.22 0.64
N ARG A 8 -3.03 -4.02 1.95
CA ARG A 8 -4.04 -4.34 2.95
C ARG A 8 -4.88 -3.11 3.26
N CYS A 9 -6.19 -3.20 3.06
CA CYS A 9 -7.09 -2.10 3.39
C CYS A 9 -7.11 -1.89 4.92
N PRO A 10 -6.78 -0.68 5.42
CA PRO A 10 -6.77 -0.41 6.86
C PRO A 10 -8.17 -0.36 7.47
N SER A 11 -9.20 -0.11 6.65
CA SER A 11 -10.58 -0.01 7.11
C SER A 11 -11.27 -1.38 7.23
N THR A 12 -11.00 -2.31 6.31
CA THR A 12 -11.66 -3.63 6.28
C THR A 12 -10.72 -4.77 6.67
N GLY A 13 -9.41 -4.54 6.69
CA GLY A 13 -8.39 -5.56 6.94
C GLY A 13 -8.15 -6.53 5.77
N MET A 14 -8.88 -6.38 4.65
CA MET A 14 -8.79 -7.25 3.47
C MET A 14 -7.56 -6.92 2.63
N ASN A 15 -6.94 -7.94 2.03
CA ASN A 15 -5.92 -7.76 1.01
C ASN A 15 -6.60 -7.46 -0.33
N VAL A 16 -6.22 -6.35 -0.94
CA VAL A 16 -6.80 -5.83 -2.18
C VAL A 16 -5.71 -5.85 -3.24
N GLN A 17 -5.97 -6.55 -4.34
CA GLN A 17 -5.15 -6.49 -5.54
C GLN A 17 -5.66 -5.37 -6.44
N HIS A 18 -4.79 -4.42 -6.77
CA HIS A 18 -5.12 -3.31 -7.66
C HIS A 18 -4.10 -3.22 -8.79
N ARG A 19 -4.59 -2.98 -10.01
CA ARG A 19 -3.74 -2.67 -11.16
C ARG A 19 -3.54 -1.16 -11.23
N ILE A 20 -2.30 -0.71 -11.23
CA ILE A 20 -1.94 0.69 -11.38
C ILE A 20 -1.24 0.86 -12.72
N ASP A 21 -1.58 1.93 -13.43
CA ASP A 21 -0.82 2.31 -14.62
C ASP A 21 0.41 3.08 -14.15
N ASP A 22 1.58 2.46 -14.26
CA ASP A 22 2.83 3.11 -13.96
C ASP A 22 3.19 3.93 -15.20
N GLU A 23 2.72 5.18 -15.22
CA GLU A 23 3.01 6.17 -16.27
C GLU A 23 4.44 6.74 -16.12
N ARG A 24 5.24 6.18 -15.21
CA ARG A 24 6.58 6.69 -14.90
C ARG A 24 7.59 6.22 -15.96
N PRO A 25 8.42 7.12 -16.50
CA PRO A 25 9.58 6.72 -17.27
C PRO A 25 10.50 5.88 -16.38
N GLU A 26 10.99 4.78 -16.94
CA GLU A 26 11.85 3.75 -16.35
C GLU A 26 13.14 4.24 -15.65
N ASN A 27 13.42 5.55 -15.64
CA ASN A 27 14.66 6.18 -15.17
C ASN A 27 14.51 7.13 -13.96
N CYS A 28 13.31 7.35 -13.42
CA CYS A 28 13.15 8.17 -12.22
C CYS A 28 12.89 7.27 -11.02
N GLU A 29 13.94 6.92 -10.28
CA GLU A 29 13.85 6.25 -8.98
C GLU A 29 13.62 7.30 -7.87
N PRO A 30 12.36 7.55 -7.48
CA PRO A 30 12.06 7.62 -6.08
C PRO A 30 11.28 6.36 -5.72
N ALA A 31 11.90 5.55 -4.86
CA ALA A 31 11.30 4.37 -4.24
C ALA A 31 9.99 4.67 -3.47
N ASP A 32 9.63 5.96 -3.35
CA ASP A 32 8.49 6.52 -2.61
C ASP A 32 7.44 7.17 -3.52
N SER A 33 7.21 6.62 -4.71
CA SER A 33 6.11 7.09 -5.56
C SER A 33 4.78 6.52 -5.04
N TYR A 34 3.96 7.37 -4.41
CA TYR A 34 2.64 6.99 -3.93
C TYR A 34 1.56 7.43 -4.91
N VAL A 35 0.74 6.47 -5.33
CA VAL A 35 -0.39 6.71 -6.24
C VAL A 35 -1.72 6.55 -5.52
N PRO A 36 -2.71 7.41 -5.82
CA PRO A 36 -4.05 7.26 -5.28
C PRO A 36 -4.77 6.08 -5.95
N VAL A 37 -5.16 5.09 -5.16
CA VAL A 37 -5.95 3.92 -5.59
C VAL A 37 -7.30 3.91 -4.91
N ARG A 38 -8.36 3.60 -5.67
CA ARG A 38 -9.69 3.40 -5.09
C ARG A 38 -9.80 1.96 -4.60
N CYS A 39 -10.03 1.81 -3.31
CA CYS A 39 -10.18 0.50 -2.70
C CYS A 39 -11.58 -0.05 -2.97
N PRO A 40 -11.75 -1.18 -3.68
CA PRO A 40 -13.06 -1.80 -3.87
C PRO A 40 -13.66 -2.35 -2.57
N ALA A 41 -12.86 -2.57 -1.53
CA ALA A 41 -13.36 -3.13 -0.26
C ALA A 41 -14.03 -2.08 0.64
N CYS A 42 -13.49 -0.86 0.72
CA CYS A 42 -14.05 0.22 1.56
C CYS A 42 -14.60 1.40 0.77
N MET A 43 -14.48 1.38 -0.57
CA MET A 43 -14.80 2.49 -1.48
C MET A 43 -14.04 3.80 -1.21
N SER A 44 -13.02 3.76 -0.33
CA SER A 44 -12.17 4.90 -0.01
C SER A 44 -10.91 4.95 -0.88
N LEU A 45 -10.31 6.13 -0.96
CA LEU A 45 -9.04 6.36 -1.61
C LEU A 45 -7.88 6.02 -0.66
N HIS A 46 -6.94 5.20 -1.11
CA HIS A 46 -5.69 4.92 -0.39
C HIS A 46 -4.50 5.33 -1.24
N PHE A 47 -3.42 5.76 -0.59
CA PHE A 47 -2.17 6.06 -1.26
C PHE A 47 -1.26 4.85 -1.14
N ALA A 48 -1.10 4.12 -2.23
CA ALA A 48 -0.27 2.93 -2.28
C ALA A 48 1.03 3.25 -3.04
N ASN A 49 2.14 2.75 -2.53
CA ASN A 49 3.42 2.86 -3.19
C ASN A 49 3.40 2.01 -4.48
N SER A 50 3.68 2.63 -5.62
CA SER A 50 3.62 1.94 -6.92
C SER A 50 4.72 0.87 -7.10
N THR A 51 5.81 0.99 -6.34
CA THR A 51 6.94 0.06 -6.34
C THR A 51 6.74 -1.08 -5.35
N THR A 52 6.32 -0.78 -4.11
CA THR A 52 6.28 -1.77 -3.01
C THR A 52 4.88 -2.26 -2.67
N GLY A 53 3.82 -1.57 -3.11
CA GLY A 53 2.43 -1.86 -2.74
C GLY A 53 2.05 -1.46 -1.31
N LYS A 54 2.99 -0.95 -0.50
CA LYS A 54 2.71 -0.50 0.87
C LYS A 54 1.86 0.77 0.88
N LEU A 55 0.96 0.89 1.85
CA LEU A 55 0.17 2.11 2.02
C LEU A 55 0.97 3.18 2.78
N LEU A 56 0.83 4.45 2.40
CA LEU A 56 1.46 5.59 3.10
C LEU A 56 1.01 5.69 4.57
N ASN A 57 -0.20 5.24 4.87
CA ASN A 57 -0.76 5.20 6.22
C ASN A 57 -0.76 3.78 6.82
N GLU A 58 0.06 2.87 6.29
CA GLU A 58 0.44 1.67 7.01
C GLU A 58 1.35 2.13 8.17
N ARG A 59 0.72 2.75 9.18
CA ARG A 59 1.34 2.87 10.49
C ARG A 59 1.60 1.44 10.88
N ASP A 60 2.89 1.13 10.90
CA ASP A 60 3.50 -0.02 11.49
C ASP A 60 2.71 -0.38 12.77
N ARG A 61 1.66 -1.18 12.59
CA ARG A 61 1.14 -2.03 13.64
C ARG A 61 2.10 -3.21 13.64
N GLU A 62 3.39 -2.89 13.77
CA GLU A 62 4.34 -3.77 14.39
C GLU A 62 3.64 -4.18 15.67
N LEU A 63 3.32 -5.46 15.65
CA LEU A 63 3.08 -6.26 16.80
C LEU A 63 4.29 -6.00 17.70
N VAL A 64 4.30 -4.90 18.46
CA VAL A 64 5.17 -4.79 19.62
C VAL A 64 4.74 -5.98 20.46
N PRO A 65 5.54 -7.06 20.55
CA PRO A 65 5.21 -8.14 21.45
C PRO A 65 5.29 -7.48 22.82
N LEU A 66 4.16 -7.35 23.52
CA LEU A 66 4.21 -6.90 24.91
C LEU A 66 5.24 -7.80 25.61
N PRO A 67 6.30 -7.26 26.22
CA PRO A 67 7.21 -8.08 27.00
C PRO A 67 6.37 -8.67 28.13
N ARG A 68 6.22 -10.00 28.12
CA ARG A 68 5.61 -10.73 29.24
C ARG A 68 6.52 -10.48 30.43
N SER A 69 6.06 -9.66 31.37
CA SER A 69 6.73 -9.42 32.64
C SER A 69 6.98 -10.77 33.32
N ALA A 70 8.23 -11.03 33.67
CA ALA A 70 8.67 -12.15 34.51
C ALA A 70 9.00 -11.63 35.90
#